data_AF-A0A2E8IXS9-F1
#
_entry.id   AF-A0A2E8IXS9-F1
#
_cell.length_a   1.000
_cell.length_b   1.000
_cell.length_c   1.000
_cell.angle_alpha   90.00
_cell.angle_beta   90.00
_cell.angle_gamma   90.00
#
_symmetry.space_group_name_H-M   'P 1'
#
loop_
_entity.id
_entity.type
_entity.pdbx_description
1 polymer ?
#
loop_
_entity_poly.entity_id
_entity_poly.type
_entity_poly.pdbx_seq_one_letter_code
_entity_poly.pdbx_strand_id
1 'polypeptide(L)'
;MTQKRGHKWWAFISPNHKAAGRSITYALCWDEPEAWFGLAKIFVARLNPLERANLAYASLRGLSKEDRMIVYKSVEELKEIQGAPIAPWTEEIIEDADYWSRSASKEELRAYFTAIINQMSADDKKIAARHLTG
;
A
#
# COMPACT_ATOMS: atom_id res chain seq x y z
N MET A 1 -6.26 43.59 -18.78
CA MET A 1 -6.53 42.44 -17.90
C MET A 1 -6.80 41.22 -18.77
N THR A 2 -5.81 40.33 -18.89
CA THR A 2 -5.90 39.11 -19.71
C THR A 2 -6.70 38.06 -18.95
N GLN A 3 -7.92 37.78 -19.40
CA GLN A 3 -8.77 36.74 -18.87
C GLN A 3 -8.12 35.38 -19.14
N LYS A 4 -7.56 34.73 -18.10
CA LYS A 4 -7.11 33.34 -18.19
C LYS A 4 -8.34 32.49 -18.54
N ARG A 5 -8.43 32.00 -19.79
CA ARG A 5 -9.41 30.99 -20.19
C ARG A 5 -9.19 29.77 -19.29
N GLY A 6 -10.04 29.60 -18.27
CA GLY A 6 -10.04 28.40 -17.44
C GLY A 6 -10.22 27.20 -18.34
N HIS A 7 -9.29 26.24 -18.28
CA HIS A 7 -9.42 24.99 -18.99
C HIS A 7 -10.73 24.33 -18.57
N LYS A 8 -11.62 24.08 -19.53
CA LYS A 8 -12.89 23.39 -19.28
C LYS A 8 -12.61 21.93 -18.97
N TRP A 9 -12.21 21.62 -17.74
CA TRP A 9 -11.85 20.26 -17.28
C TRP A 9 -12.93 19.22 -17.58
N TRP A 10 -14.21 19.63 -17.59
CA TRP A 10 -15.33 18.77 -17.93
C TRP A 10 -15.30 18.23 -19.37
N ALA A 11 -14.55 18.87 -20.28
CA ALA A 11 -14.37 18.39 -21.65
C ALA A 11 -13.52 17.11 -21.73
N PHE A 12 -12.73 16.81 -20.69
CA PHE A 12 -11.90 15.59 -20.62
C PHE A 12 -12.60 14.43 -19.86
N ILE A 13 -13.83 14.64 -19.37
CA ILE A 13 -14.55 13.64 -18.60
C ILE A 13 -15.31 12.70 -19.55
N SER A 14 -14.77 11.49 -19.73
CA SER A 14 -15.40 10.43 -20.50
C SER A 14 -16.69 9.90 -19.81
N PRO A 15 -17.59 9.24 -20.55
CA PRO A 15 -18.74 8.55 -19.95
C PRO A 15 -18.33 7.54 -18.87
N ASN A 16 -17.17 6.88 -19.04
CA ASN A 16 -16.62 5.96 -18.06
C ASN A 16 -16.19 6.68 -16.77
N HIS A 17 -15.57 7.85 -16.86
CA HIS A 17 -15.24 8.67 -15.69
C HIS A 17 -16.51 9.09 -14.93
N LYS A 18 -17.57 9.48 -15.64
CA LYS A 18 -18.86 9.81 -15.02
C LYS A 18 -19.53 8.61 -14.35
N ALA A 19 -19.35 7.41 -14.90
CA ALA A 19 -19.87 6.18 -14.31
C ALA A 19 -19.11 5.82 -13.01
N ALA A 20 -17.78 5.86 -13.05
CA ALA A 20 -16.92 5.62 -11.90
C ALA A 20 -17.15 6.65 -10.76
N GLY A 21 -17.33 7.93 -11.10
CA GLY A 21 -17.67 8.95 -10.12
C GLY A 21 -19.03 8.71 -9.46
N ARG A 22 -20.04 8.31 -10.24
CA ARG A 22 -21.38 7.99 -9.71
C ARG A 22 -21.40 6.76 -8.81
N SER A 23 -20.60 5.73 -9.12
CA SER A 23 -20.53 4.54 -8.26
C SER A 23 -19.96 4.84 -6.88
N ILE A 24 -19.05 5.82 -6.75
CA ILE A 24 -18.59 6.29 -5.44
C ILE A 24 -19.76 6.87 -4.64
N THR A 25 -20.59 7.70 -5.27
CA THR A 25 -21.78 8.26 -4.61
C THR A 25 -22.71 7.17 -4.08
N TYR A 26 -22.95 6.11 -4.87
CA TYR A 26 -23.77 4.99 -4.41
C TYR A 26 -23.15 4.26 -3.22
N ALA A 27 -21.84 4.01 -3.25
CA ALA A 27 -21.14 3.39 -2.12
C ALA A 27 -21.23 4.23 -0.85
N LEU A 28 -21.09 5.56 -0.97
CA LEU A 28 -21.21 6.50 0.15
C LEU A 28 -22.63 6.57 0.73
N CYS A 29 -23.68 6.40 -0.09
CA CYS A 29 -25.05 6.45 0.39
C CYS A 29 -25.51 5.14 1.06
N TRP A 30 -24.87 4.03 0.74
CA TRP A 30 -25.30 2.71 1.20
C TRP A 30 -24.67 2.31 2.54
N ASP A 31 -23.57 2.97 2.96
CA ASP A 31 -22.87 2.82 4.26
C ASP A 31 -22.56 1.37 4.71
N GLU A 32 -22.61 0.39 3.80
CA GLU A 32 -22.25 -1.00 4.05
C GLU A 32 -20.94 -1.36 3.30
N PRO A 33 -20.05 -2.17 3.90
CA PRO A 33 -18.80 -2.62 3.27
C PRO A 33 -18.99 -3.26 1.88
N GLU A 34 -20.10 -3.95 1.66
CA GLU A 34 -20.41 -4.65 0.40
C GLU A 34 -20.56 -3.70 -0.78
N ALA A 35 -21.05 -2.48 -0.53
CA ALA A 35 -21.16 -1.46 -1.57
C ALA A 35 -19.78 -1.04 -2.10
N TRP A 36 -18.76 -1.08 -1.24
CA TRP A 36 -17.37 -0.81 -1.60
C TRP A 36 -16.72 -1.98 -2.35
N PHE A 37 -17.08 -3.24 -2.09
CA PHE A 37 -16.58 -4.37 -2.86
C PHE A 37 -17.06 -4.35 -4.32
N GLY A 38 -18.31 -3.94 -4.57
CA GLY A 38 -18.83 -3.74 -5.92
C GLY A 38 -18.10 -2.63 -6.68
N LEU A 39 -17.64 -1.60 -5.97
CA LEU A 39 -16.95 -0.44 -6.53
C LEU A 39 -15.63 -0.82 -7.22
N ALA A 40 -14.88 -1.76 -6.65
CA ALA A 40 -13.62 -2.24 -7.24
C ALA A 40 -13.82 -2.83 -8.65
N LYS A 41 -14.89 -3.61 -8.86
CA LYS A 41 -15.23 -4.18 -10.18
C LYS A 41 -15.60 -3.08 -11.19
N ILE A 42 -16.32 -2.05 -10.74
CA ILE A 42 -16.68 -0.91 -11.59
C ILE A 42 -15.41 -0.15 -12.00
N PHE A 43 -14.49 0.08 -11.08
CA PHE A 43 -13.21 0.73 -11.41
C PHE A 43 -12.40 -0.10 -12.40
N VAL A 44 -12.32 -1.42 -12.26
CA VAL A 44 -11.66 -2.29 -13.24
C VAL A 44 -12.26 -2.16 -14.64
N ALA A 45 -13.59 -2.08 -14.73
CA ALA A 45 -14.29 -2.00 -16.01
C ALA A 45 -14.26 -0.61 -16.67
N ARG A 46 -14.03 0.46 -15.89
CA ARG A 46 -14.24 1.85 -16.32
C ARG A 46 -12.99 2.72 -16.30
N LEU A 47 -12.00 2.38 -15.49
CA LEU A 47 -10.76 3.14 -15.35
C LEU A 47 -9.59 2.34 -15.91
N ASN A 48 -8.64 3.04 -16.51
CA ASN A 48 -7.41 2.41 -16.96
C ASN A 48 -6.50 2.07 -15.75
N PRO A 49 -5.46 1.22 -15.93
CA PRO A 49 -4.56 0.84 -14.83
C PRO A 49 -3.91 2.02 -14.10
N LEU A 50 -3.46 3.05 -14.83
CA LEU A 50 -2.80 4.22 -14.25
C LEU A 50 -3.76 5.08 -13.42
N GLU A 51 -5.00 5.27 -13.89
CA GLU A 51 -6.05 5.98 -13.16
C GLU A 51 -6.39 5.29 -11.83
N ARG A 52 -6.48 3.95 -11.85
CA ARG A 52 -6.73 3.16 -10.62
C ARG A 52 -5.57 3.27 -9.64
N ALA A 53 -4.33 3.19 -10.12
CA ALA A 53 -3.15 3.36 -9.28
C ALA A 53 -3.09 4.75 -8.64
N ASN A 54 -3.34 5.81 -9.41
CA ASN A 54 -3.38 7.18 -8.91
C ASN A 54 -4.52 7.42 -7.92
N LEU A 55 -5.69 6.82 -8.15
CA LEU A 55 -6.81 6.88 -7.21
C LEU A 55 -6.44 6.23 -5.87
N ALA A 56 -5.88 5.02 -5.90
CA ALA A 56 -5.43 4.32 -4.69
C ALA A 56 -4.38 5.13 -3.93
N TYR A 57 -3.40 5.69 -4.64
CA TYR A 57 -2.38 6.56 -4.05
C TYR A 57 -2.99 7.81 -3.39
N ALA A 58 -3.89 8.50 -4.08
CA ALA A 58 -4.56 9.68 -3.55
C ALA A 58 -5.40 9.35 -2.30
N SER A 59 -6.13 8.24 -2.31
CA SER A 59 -6.88 7.74 -1.15
C SER A 59 -5.96 7.45 0.03
N LEU A 60 -4.87 6.72 -0.17
CA LEU A 60 -3.90 6.39 0.89
C LEU A 60 -3.22 7.64 1.48
N ARG A 61 -2.93 8.65 0.65
CA ARG A 61 -2.33 9.92 1.08
C ARG A 61 -3.26 10.75 1.98
N GLY A 62 -4.57 10.53 1.91
CA GLY A 62 -5.55 11.24 2.72
C GLY A 62 -5.75 10.66 4.13
N LEU A 63 -5.16 9.51 4.42
CA LEU A 63 -5.37 8.78 5.68
C LEU A 63 -4.36 9.18 6.77
N SER A 64 -4.82 9.16 8.02
CA SER A 64 -3.94 9.24 9.21
C SER A 64 -2.95 8.06 9.24
N LYS A 65 -1.97 8.09 10.16
CA LYS A 65 -1.06 6.96 10.31
C LYS A 65 -1.82 5.71 10.77
N GLU A 66 -2.74 5.90 11.71
CA GLU A 66 -3.58 4.88 12.33
C GLU A 66 -4.51 4.24 11.29
N ASP A 67 -5.19 5.05 10.46
CA ASP A 67 -6.11 4.55 9.44
C ASP A 67 -5.38 3.84 8.30
N ARG A 68 -4.16 4.28 7.96
CA ARG A 68 -3.29 3.55 7.01
C ARG A 68 -2.97 2.15 7.51
N MET A 69 -2.78 1.97 8.81
CA MET A 69 -2.53 0.64 9.39
C MET A 69 -3.78 -0.26 9.32
N ILE A 70 -4.98 0.31 9.46
CA ILE A 70 -6.23 -0.44 9.28
C ILE A 70 -6.34 -0.96 7.84
N VAL A 71 -6.09 -0.10 6.85
CA VAL A 71 -6.08 -0.48 5.43
C VAL A 71 -4.98 -1.50 5.12
N TYR A 72 -3.79 -1.34 5.70
CA TYR A 72 -2.70 -2.29 5.51
C TYR A 72 -3.09 -3.70 5.98
N LYS A 73 -3.65 -3.81 7.19
CA LYS A 73 -4.08 -5.10 7.75
C LYS A 73 -5.20 -5.75 6.91
N SER A 74 -6.13 -4.95 6.39
CA SER A 74 -7.23 -5.49 5.58
C SER A 74 -6.82 -5.97 4.19
N VAL A 75 -5.72 -5.45 3.64
CA VAL A 75 -5.16 -5.93 2.36
C VAL A 75 -4.05 -6.96 2.52
N GLU A 76 -3.60 -7.24 3.74
CA GLU A 76 -2.58 -8.24 4.03
C GLU A 76 -3.02 -9.64 3.59
N GLU A 77 -4.31 -9.95 3.74
CA GLU A 77 -4.92 -11.21 3.26
C GLU A 77 -4.88 -11.37 1.74
N LEU A 78 -4.70 -10.27 0.99
CA LEU A 78 -4.62 -10.26 -0.47
C LEU A 78 -3.18 -10.39 -0.98
N LYS A 79 -2.18 -10.42 -0.08
CA LYS A 79 -0.78 -10.60 -0.48
C LYS A 79 -0.55 -12.05 -0.91
N GLU A 80 -0.47 -12.26 -2.23
CA GLU A 80 0.23 -13.42 -2.80
C GLU A 80 1.76 -13.33 -2.57
N ILE A 81 2.26 -12.16 -2.14
CA ILE A 81 3.69 -11.91 -1.90
C ILE A 81 3.90 -11.66 -0.40
N GLN A 82 4.17 -12.73 0.34
CA GLN A 82 4.60 -12.69 1.75
C GLN A 82 6.01 -12.09 1.94
N GLY A 83 6.72 -11.77 0.85
CA GLY A 83 8.18 -11.63 0.91
C GLY A 83 8.82 -10.26 1.01
N ALA A 84 8.08 -9.17 0.86
CA ALA A 84 8.67 -7.85 1.01
C ALA A 84 8.55 -7.37 2.47
N PRO A 85 9.65 -6.99 3.15
CA PRO A 85 9.60 -6.25 4.39
C PRO A 85 8.68 -5.06 4.24
N ILE A 86 7.85 -4.85 5.25
CA ILE A 86 7.01 -3.66 5.31
C ILE A 86 7.95 -2.46 5.31
N ALA A 87 7.69 -1.46 4.45
CA ALA A 87 8.47 -0.23 4.53
C ALA A 87 8.33 0.35 5.95
N PRO A 88 9.39 0.90 6.55
CA PRO A 88 9.31 1.42 7.91
C PRO A 88 8.36 2.62 7.93
N TRP A 89 7.13 2.39 8.40
CA TRP A 89 6.06 3.40 8.45
C TRP A 89 5.82 3.89 9.87
N THR A 90 6.22 3.09 10.87
CA THR A 90 6.26 3.52 12.26
C THR A 90 7.59 4.22 12.55
N GLU A 91 7.64 5.06 13.57
CA GLU A 91 8.92 5.66 14.00
C GLU A 91 9.82 4.60 14.69
N GLU A 92 9.36 3.34 14.76
CA GLU A 92 9.94 2.24 15.51
C GLU A 92 10.33 1.09 14.57
N ILE A 93 11.49 1.24 13.91
CA ILE A 93 12.04 0.28 12.94
C ILE A 93 12.13 -1.16 13.49
N ILE A 94 12.32 -1.31 14.81
CA ILE A 94 12.44 -2.62 15.48
C ILE A 94 11.10 -3.36 15.49
N GLU A 95 9.99 -2.67 15.77
CA GLU A 95 8.66 -3.28 15.82
C GLU A 95 8.23 -3.75 14.42
N ASP A 96 8.48 -2.92 13.40
CA ASP A 96 8.18 -3.27 12.00
C ASP A 96 9.00 -4.49 11.54
N ALA A 97 10.28 -4.57 11.94
CA ALA A 97 11.16 -5.69 11.62
C ALA A 97 10.73 -6.99 12.33
N ASP A 98 10.37 -6.93 13.61
CA ASP A 98 9.88 -8.10 14.37
C ASP A 98 8.56 -8.60 13.79
N TYR A 99 7.60 -7.70 13.53
CA TYR A 99 6.32 -8.04 12.92
C TYR A 99 6.49 -8.79 11.60
N TRP A 100 7.31 -8.25 10.68
CA TRP A 100 7.56 -8.90 9.40
C TRP A 100 8.26 -10.26 9.58
N SER A 101 9.26 -10.34 10.45
CA SER A 101 10.04 -11.57 10.65
C SER A 101 9.19 -12.77 11.10
N ARG A 102 8.09 -12.53 11.83
CA ARG A 102 7.16 -13.57 12.30
C ARG A 102 6.31 -14.18 11.19
N SER A 103 6.09 -13.45 10.10
CA SER A 103 5.27 -13.88 8.96
C SER A 103 6.08 -14.27 7.73
N ALA A 104 7.38 -13.96 7.70
CA ALA A 104 8.28 -14.31 6.62
C ALA A 104 8.54 -15.82 6.51
N SER A 105 8.70 -16.31 5.29
CA SER A 105 9.15 -17.67 5.02
C SER A 105 10.61 -17.88 5.43
N LYS A 106 11.03 -19.15 5.54
CA LYS A 106 12.42 -19.50 5.87
C LYS A 106 13.40 -19.01 4.80
N GLU A 107 13.00 -19.08 3.53
CA GLU A 107 13.78 -18.60 2.39
C GLU A 107 14.00 -17.08 2.46
N GLU A 108 12.95 -16.32 2.79
CA GLU A 108 13.03 -14.86 2.95
C GLU A 108 13.90 -14.47 4.14
N LEU A 109 13.69 -15.09 5.31
CA LEU A 109 14.53 -14.84 6.49
C LEU A 109 16.01 -15.06 6.17
N ARG A 110 16.36 -16.14 5.46
CA ARG A 110 17.74 -16.41 5.05
C ARG A 110 18.28 -15.37 4.06
N ALA A 111 17.49 -15.00 3.05
CA ALA A 111 17.90 -14.04 2.04
C ALA A 111 18.20 -12.66 2.66
N TYR A 112 17.27 -12.16 3.48
CA TYR A 112 17.41 -10.87 4.15
C TYR A 112 18.52 -10.89 5.20
N PHE A 113 18.61 -11.94 6.01
CA PHE A 113 19.68 -12.08 6.99
C PHE A 113 21.07 -12.07 6.35
N THR A 114 21.25 -12.79 5.23
CA THR A 114 22.51 -12.81 4.49
C THR A 114 22.86 -11.44 3.93
N ALA A 115 21.89 -10.74 3.34
CA ALA A 115 22.09 -9.39 2.82
C ALA A 115 22.47 -8.39 3.92
N ILE A 116 21.80 -8.45 5.08
CA ILE A 116 22.10 -7.61 6.25
C ILE A 116 23.52 -7.88 6.75
N ILE A 117 23.87 -9.15 6.99
CA ILE A 117 25.23 -9.51 7.43
C ILE A 117 26.27 -8.98 6.46
N ASN A 118 26.07 -9.09 5.15
CA ASN A 118 27.05 -8.63 4.18
C ASN A 118 27.38 -7.14 4.32
N GLN A 119 26.40 -6.31 4.70
CA GLN A 119 26.54 -4.86 4.87
C GLN A 119 27.03 -4.43 6.26
N MET A 120 27.03 -5.34 7.25
CA MET A 120 27.50 -5.04 8.60
C MET A 120 29.01 -4.80 8.66
N SER A 121 29.43 -3.98 9.62
CA SER A 121 30.84 -3.79 9.95
C SER A 121 31.49 -5.09 10.44
N ALA A 122 32.82 -5.15 10.43
CA ALA A 122 33.54 -6.34 10.92
C ALA A 122 33.25 -6.64 12.40
N ASP A 123 32.98 -5.63 13.21
CA ASP A 123 32.67 -5.79 14.63
C ASP A 123 31.22 -6.22 14.85
N ASP A 124 30.28 -5.67 14.08
CA ASP A 124 28.87 -6.09 14.11
C ASP A 124 28.69 -7.54 13.64
N LYS A 125 29.47 -7.97 12.63
CA LYS A 125 29.51 -9.38 12.20
C LYS A 125 29.94 -10.33 13.32
N LYS A 126 30.90 -9.94 14.17
CA LYS A 126 31.33 -10.74 15.33
C LYS A 126 30.24 -10.84 16.38
N ILE A 127 29.49 -9.75 16.60
CA ILE A 127 28.35 -9.73 17.53
C ILE A 127 27.26 -10.68 17.01
N ALA A 128 26.88 -10.57 15.74
CA ALA A 128 25.89 -11.43 15.12
C ALA A 128 26.29 -12.92 15.18
N ALA A 129 27.56 -13.25 14.93
CA ALA A 129 28.06 -14.62 15.00
C ALA A 129 27.89 -15.25 16.40
N ARG A 130 28.07 -14.48 17.48
CA ARG A 130 27.88 -14.99 18.86
C ARG A 130 26.45 -15.42 19.14
N HIS A 131 25.47 -14.76 18.54
CA HIS A 131 24.05 -15.11 18.70
C HIS A 131 23.61 -16.32 17.86
N LEU A 132 24.41 -16.71 16.86
CA LEU A 132 24.13 -17.85 15.99
C LEU A 132 24.77 -19.17 16.45
N THR A 133 25.82 -19.09 17.26
CA THR A 133 26.62 -20.25 17.70
C THR A 133 26.38 -20.64 19.16
N GLY A 134 25.42 -20.00 19.84
CA GLY A 134 24.93 -20.41 21.16
C GLY A 134 23.77 -21.38 21.05
#